data_AF-A0A952WUX1-F1
#
_entry.id   AF-A0A952WUX1-F1
#
_cell.length_a   1.000
_cell.length_b   1.000
_cell.length_c   1.000
_cell.angle_alpha   90.00
_cell.angle_beta   90.00
_cell.angle_gamma   90.00
#
_symmetry.space_group_name_H-M   'P 1'
#
loop_
_entity.id
_entity.type
_entity.pdbx_description
1 polymer ?
#
loop_
_entity_poly.entity_id
_entity_poly.type
_entity_poly.pdbx_seq_one_letter_code
_entity_poly.pdbx_strand_id
1 'polypeptide(L)'
;MMRPFLTARWRSLAIVTYAVDPARLTPFLPRGKGFTLDTRDDLADRGGPRGESAMVSLVAFEFLDTRVFGIRWPTLVNFPEINLRFYVRRGDQRGVMFLREIVPRAAISFVARRFYGEPYVTAPIEAAITQNDRRIWAEYALT
;
A
#
# COMPACT_ATOMS: atom_id res chain seq x y z
N MET A 1 -4.76 -29.12 -2.51
CA MET A 1 -5.22 -27.71 -2.31
C MET A 1 -3.99 -26.87 -2.00
N MET A 2 -3.67 -25.85 -2.80
CA MET A 2 -2.49 -25.00 -2.56
C MET A 2 -2.66 -24.26 -1.23
N ARG A 3 -1.68 -24.37 -0.33
CA ARG A 3 -1.70 -23.59 0.92
C ARG A 3 -1.35 -22.15 0.59
N PRO A 4 -2.14 -21.15 1.06
CA PRO A 4 -1.81 -19.75 0.84
C PRO A 4 -0.47 -19.42 1.51
N PHE A 5 0.38 -18.68 0.79
CA PHE A 5 1.66 -18.21 1.33
C PHE A 5 1.43 -17.28 2.54
N LEU A 6 0.48 -16.34 2.43
CA LEU A 6 0.14 -15.39 3.48
C LEU A 6 -1.38 -15.28 3.60
N THR A 7 -1.87 -15.29 4.84
CA THR A 7 -3.27 -14.94 5.16
C THR A 7 -3.28 -13.90 6.25
N ALA A 8 -4.10 -12.86 6.13
CA ALA A 8 -4.29 -11.85 7.15
C ALA A 8 -5.69 -11.23 6.98
N ARG A 9 -6.15 -10.53 8.02
CA ARG A 9 -7.33 -9.66 7.95
C ARG A 9 -6.89 -8.22 7.94
N TRP A 10 -7.38 -7.45 6.98
CA TRP A 10 -7.16 -6.00 6.94
C TRP A 10 -8.34 -5.29 7.58
N ARG A 11 -8.07 -4.40 8.54
CA ARG A 11 -9.09 -3.61 9.24
C ARG A 11 -8.69 -2.15 9.36
N SER A 12 -9.69 -1.32 9.64
CA SER A 12 -9.51 0.09 10.01
C SER A 12 -8.78 0.90 8.93
N LEU A 13 -9.19 0.74 7.66
CA LEU A 13 -8.51 1.34 6.51
C LEU A 13 -8.73 2.85 6.47
N ALA A 14 -7.64 3.60 6.36
CA ALA A 14 -7.61 5.01 5.98
C ALA A 14 -6.96 5.13 4.60
N ILE A 15 -7.68 5.71 3.64
CA ILE A 15 -7.21 5.85 2.25
C ILE A 15 -7.27 7.32 1.87
N VAL A 16 -6.11 7.88 1.50
CA VAL A 16 -6.01 9.21 0.90
C VAL A 16 -5.48 9.02 -0.51
N THR A 17 -6.23 9.48 -1.50
CA THR A 17 -5.82 9.41 -2.91
C THR A 17 -5.77 10.81 -3.50
N TYR A 18 -4.68 11.11 -4.19
CA TYR A 18 -4.44 12.42 -4.79
C TYR A 18 -3.79 12.29 -6.16
N ALA A 19 -4.07 13.28 -7.00
CA ALA A 19 -3.52 13.38 -8.35
C ALA A 19 -2.06 13.86 -8.29
N VAL A 20 -1.23 13.32 -9.17
CA VAL A 20 0.15 13.75 -9.37
C VAL A 20 0.46 13.83 -10.86
N ASP A 21 1.44 14.66 -11.21
CA ASP A 21 2.05 14.67 -12.54
C ASP A 21 2.63 13.28 -12.88
N PRO A 22 2.16 12.63 -13.97
CA PRO A 22 2.67 11.33 -14.41
C PRO A 22 4.20 11.28 -14.54
N ALA A 23 4.85 12.38 -14.92
CA ALA A 23 6.31 12.46 -15.07
C ALA A 23 7.05 12.15 -13.77
N ARG A 24 6.44 12.36 -12.60
CA ARG A 24 7.01 12.01 -11.29
C ARG A 24 7.02 10.51 -11.03
N LEU A 25 6.14 9.74 -11.69
CA LEU A 25 5.99 8.30 -11.47
C LEU A 25 6.69 7.46 -12.54
N THR A 26 6.84 7.99 -13.77
CA THR A 26 7.51 7.30 -14.88
C THR A 26 8.87 6.67 -14.52
N PRO A 27 9.75 7.31 -13.72
CA PRO A 27 11.04 6.70 -13.33
C PRO A 27 10.90 5.41 -12.51
N PHE A 28 9.76 5.18 -11.86
CA PHE A 28 9.50 4.01 -11.02
C PHE A 28 8.89 2.83 -11.78
N LEU A 29 8.56 3.00 -13.07
CA LEU A 29 8.06 1.92 -13.91
C LEU A 29 9.20 0.94 -14.30
N PRO A 30 8.97 -0.39 -14.23
CA PRO A 30 9.92 -1.37 -14.72
C PRO A 30 10.13 -1.25 -16.24
N ARG A 31 11.36 -0.94 -16.65
CA ARG A 31 11.72 -0.82 -18.07
C ARG A 31 11.53 -2.14 -18.81
N GLY A 32 10.96 -2.08 -20.01
CA GLY A 32 10.84 -3.22 -20.92
C GLY A 32 9.83 -4.30 -20.48
N LYS A 33 8.92 -4.00 -19.55
CA LYS A 33 7.90 -4.94 -19.06
C LYS A 33 6.47 -4.66 -19.53
N GLY A 34 6.29 -3.64 -20.39
CA GLY A 34 4.99 -3.27 -20.95
C GLY A 34 4.02 -2.67 -19.94
N PHE A 35 4.52 -2.17 -18.81
CA PHE A 35 3.71 -1.43 -17.84
C PHE A 35 3.60 0.04 -18.25
N THR A 36 2.39 0.59 -18.16
CA THR A 36 2.08 2.01 -18.34
C THR A 36 1.38 2.55 -17.09
N LEU A 37 1.41 3.87 -16.89
CA LEU A 37 0.65 4.50 -15.81
C LEU A 37 -0.86 4.39 -16.10
N ASP A 38 -1.65 4.14 -15.05
CA ASP A 38 -3.10 4.27 -15.12
C ASP A 38 -3.45 5.76 -14.94
N THR A 39 -3.49 6.49 -16.04
CA THR A 39 -3.83 7.92 -16.07
C THR A 39 -5.31 8.17 -16.38
N ARG A 40 -5.76 9.37 -16.02
CA ARG A 40 -7.11 9.89 -16.24
C ARG A 40 -7.06 11.41 -16.47
N ASP A 41 -7.85 11.88 -17.43
CA ASP A 41 -7.93 13.31 -17.80
C ASP A 41 -8.99 14.10 -17.04
N ASP A 42 -10.00 13.43 -16.50
CA ASP A 42 -11.21 14.02 -15.90
C ASP A 42 -11.00 14.64 -14.51
N LEU A 43 -9.76 14.68 -14.03
CA LEU A 43 -9.42 15.07 -12.66
C LEU A 43 -8.95 16.51 -12.54
N ALA A 44 -8.67 17.18 -13.66
CA ALA A 44 -8.34 18.60 -13.68
C ALA A 44 -9.44 19.45 -13.03
N ASP A 45 -10.71 19.08 -13.21
CA ASP A 45 -11.88 19.79 -12.67
C ASP A 45 -12.01 19.69 -11.14
N ARG A 46 -11.28 18.76 -10.50
CA ARG A 46 -11.28 18.55 -9.04
C ARG A 46 -10.07 19.17 -8.35
N GLY A 47 -9.41 20.13 -8.99
CA GLY A 47 -8.18 20.76 -8.50
C GLY A 47 -6.93 19.92 -8.71
N GLY A 48 -7.00 18.90 -9.58
CA GLY A 48 -5.84 18.14 -10.03
C GLY A 48 -4.97 18.91 -11.03
N PRO A 49 -3.82 18.34 -11.42
CA PRO A 49 -3.01 18.86 -12.53
C PRO A 49 -3.85 19.04 -13.80
N ARG A 50 -3.56 20.08 -14.59
CA ARG A 50 -4.17 20.22 -15.93
C ARG A 50 -3.57 19.18 -16.87
N GLY A 51 -4.42 18.40 -17.55
CA GLY A 51 -4.02 17.31 -18.45
C GLY A 51 -4.04 15.94 -17.76
N GLU A 52 -3.42 14.94 -18.40
CA GLU A 52 -3.37 13.56 -17.87
C GLU A 52 -2.80 13.54 -16.45
N SER A 53 -3.57 12.95 -15.52
CA SER A 53 -3.16 12.81 -14.13
C SER A 53 -3.01 11.34 -13.76
N ALA A 54 -1.91 11.02 -13.07
CA ALA A 54 -1.74 9.74 -12.41
C ALA A 54 -2.21 9.83 -10.96
N MET A 55 -2.60 8.70 -10.37
CA MET A 55 -3.07 8.64 -8.99
C MET A 55 -2.04 8.01 -8.07
N VAL A 56 -1.89 8.60 -6.89
CA VAL A 56 -1.15 8.03 -5.77
C VAL A 56 -2.10 7.86 -4.60
N SER A 57 -2.03 6.72 -3.93
CA SER A 57 -2.75 6.45 -2.70
C SER A 57 -1.77 6.22 -1.56
N LEU A 58 -2.03 6.91 -0.45
CA LEU A 58 -1.53 6.55 0.87
C LEU A 58 -2.61 5.72 1.57
N VAL A 59 -2.28 4.49 1.93
CA VAL A 59 -3.21 3.54 2.56
C VAL A 59 -2.64 3.08 3.88
N ALA A 60 -3.32 3.38 4.98
CA ALA A 60 -2.96 2.96 6.32
C ALA A 60 -4.00 1.99 6.87
N PHE A 61 -3.57 0.88 7.46
CA PHE A 61 -4.47 -0.18 7.92
C PHE A 61 -3.78 -1.16 8.87
N GLU A 62 -4.56 -1.96 9.57
CA GLU A 62 -4.07 -3.01 10.45
C GLU A 62 -4.03 -4.36 9.72
N PHE A 63 -2.86 -5.00 9.70
CA PHE A 63 -2.74 -6.44 9.50
C PHE A 63 -3.04 -7.15 10.81
N LEU A 64 -4.05 -8.04 10.81
CA LEU A 64 -4.44 -8.84 11.96
C LEU A 64 -4.46 -10.33 11.63
N ASP A 65 -4.09 -11.16 12.61
CA ASP A 65 -4.04 -12.61 12.48
C ASP A 65 -3.20 -13.07 11.27
N THR A 66 -2.09 -12.39 11.01
CA THR A 66 -1.20 -12.70 9.91
C THR A 66 -0.53 -14.05 10.12
N ARG A 67 -0.62 -14.91 9.10
CA ARG A 67 0.02 -16.22 9.05
C ARG A 67 0.82 -16.34 7.78
N VAL A 68 2.09 -16.75 7.92
CA VAL A 68 2.97 -17.04 6.78
C VAL A 68 3.19 -18.55 6.74
N PHE A 69 2.86 -19.17 5.61
CA PHE A 69 2.75 -20.63 5.45
C PHE A 69 1.82 -21.29 6.49
N GLY A 70 0.79 -20.57 6.95
CA GLY A 70 -0.15 -21.02 7.97
C GLY A 70 0.33 -20.85 9.43
N ILE A 71 1.58 -20.43 9.64
CA ILE A 71 2.21 -20.26 10.96
C ILE A 71 2.05 -18.81 11.44
N ARG A 72 1.64 -18.65 12.71
CA ARG A 72 1.64 -17.36 13.42
C ARG A 72 3.02 -17.09 14.00
N TRP A 73 3.87 -16.43 13.22
CA TRP A 73 5.20 -16.08 13.68
C TRP A 73 5.13 -15.00 14.76
N PRO A 74 5.79 -15.18 15.92
CA PRO A 74 5.88 -14.15 16.95
C PRO A 74 6.36 -12.84 16.32
N THR A 75 5.78 -11.71 16.72
CA THR A 75 6.05 -10.36 16.18
C THR A 75 5.54 -10.04 14.76
N LEU A 76 5.02 -11.02 14.01
CA LEU A 76 4.48 -10.84 12.66
C LEU A 76 2.94 -10.98 12.59
N VAL A 77 2.27 -11.26 13.72
CA VAL A 77 0.83 -11.56 13.75
C VAL A 77 -0.03 -10.32 13.53
N ASN A 78 0.25 -9.25 14.29
CA ASN A 78 -0.51 -8.01 14.26
C ASN A 78 0.45 -6.82 14.13
N PHE A 79 0.19 -5.94 13.16
CA PHE A 79 0.95 -4.71 12.95
C PHE A 79 0.18 -3.74 12.04
N PRO A 80 0.34 -2.42 12.23
CA PRO A 80 -0.09 -1.45 11.22
C PRO A 80 0.87 -1.42 10.03
N GLU A 81 0.34 -1.11 8.87
CA GLU A 81 1.11 -0.83 7.66
C GLU A 81 0.61 0.47 7.02
N ILE A 82 1.55 1.25 6.48
CA ILE A 82 1.25 2.39 5.62
C ILE A 82 1.92 2.14 4.27
N ASN A 83 1.14 1.97 3.20
CA ASN A 83 1.67 1.86 1.85
C ASN A 83 1.40 3.11 1.01
N LEU A 84 2.44 3.52 0.29
CA LEU A 84 2.39 4.57 -0.71
C LEU A 84 2.48 3.89 -2.07
N ARG A 85 1.40 3.93 -2.84
CA ARG A 85 1.28 3.19 -4.10
C ARG A 85 0.72 4.05 -5.21
N PHE A 86 1.00 3.66 -6.45
CA PHE A 86 0.44 4.26 -7.65
C PHE A 86 -0.15 3.19 -8.57
N TYR A 87 -0.96 3.61 -9.52
CA TYR A 87 -1.75 2.73 -10.38
C TYR A 87 -1.09 2.55 -11.74
N VAL A 88 -1.10 1.31 -12.22
CA VAL A 88 -0.46 0.91 -13.48
C VAL A 88 -1.36 0.00 -14.28
N ARG A 89 -1.04 -0.15 -15.56
CA ARG A 89 -1.70 -1.07 -16.48
C ARG A 89 -0.67 -1.89 -17.24
N ARG A 90 -1.07 -3.09 -17.66
CA ARG A 90 -0.36 -3.91 -18.66
C ARG A 90 -1.40 -4.48 -19.62
N GLY A 91 -1.55 -3.83 -20.78
CA GLY A 91 -2.74 -4.03 -21.62
C GLY A 91 -4.00 -3.65 -20.83
N ASP A 92 -4.99 -4.54 -20.82
CA ASP A 92 -6.25 -4.33 -20.10
C ASP A 92 -6.18 -4.64 -18.60
N GLN A 93 -5.07 -5.22 -18.13
CA GLN A 93 -4.90 -5.57 -16.72
C GLN A 93 -4.49 -4.34 -15.91
N ARG A 94 -5.28 -4.01 -14.89
CA ARG A 94 -4.97 -2.95 -13.92
C ARG A 94 -4.26 -3.52 -12.70
N GLY A 95 -3.33 -2.75 -12.16
CA GLY A 95 -2.59 -3.10 -10.96
C GLY A 95 -2.12 -1.88 -10.19
N VAL A 96 -1.37 -2.14 -9.13
CA VAL A 96 -0.69 -1.12 -8.35
C VAL A 96 0.79 -1.46 -8.27
N MET A 97 1.62 -0.43 -8.12
CA MET A 97 3.02 -0.54 -7.77
C MET A 97 3.28 0.28 -6.51
N PHE A 98 4.12 -0.25 -5.64
CA PHE A 98 4.47 0.40 -4.38
C PHE A 98 5.68 1.31 -4.58
N LEU A 99 5.55 2.57 -4.16
CA LEU A 99 6.70 3.46 -3.99
C LEU A 99 7.38 3.14 -2.66
N ARG A 100 6.60 2.93 -1.61
CA ARG A 100 7.05 2.57 -0.26
C ARG A 100 5.99 1.75 0.47
N GLU A 101 6.46 0.83 1.29
CA GLU A 101 5.63 0.12 2.27
C GLU A 101 6.28 0.28 3.64
N ILE A 102 5.56 0.84 4.61
CA ILE A 102 6.12 1.22 5.90
C ILE A 102 5.50 0.33 6.97
N VAL A 103 6.36 -0.31 7.75
CA VAL A 103 5.99 -1.22 8.84
C VAL A 103 6.80 -0.89 10.10
N PRO A 104 6.26 -1.10 11.31
CA PRO A 104 6.93 -0.71 12.55
C PRO A 104 8.09 -1.63 12.92
N ARG A 105 8.22 -2.79 12.26
CA ARG A 105 9.10 -3.87 12.69
C ARG A 105 10.07 -4.29 11.58
N ALA A 106 11.37 -4.23 11.91
CA ALA A 106 12.46 -4.60 11.02
C ALA A 106 12.34 -6.03 10.48
N ALA A 107 11.93 -6.98 11.32
CA ALA A 107 11.72 -8.37 10.91
C ALA A 107 10.70 -8.51 9.78
N ILE A 108 9.64 -7.69 9.79
CA ILE A 108 8.61 -7.66 8.74
C ILE A 108 9.23 -7.13 7.45
N SER A 109 9.91 -5.99 7.53
CA SER A 109 10.57 -5.39 6.35
C SER A 109 11.63 -6.32 5.74
N PHE A 110 12.36 -7.08 6.57
CA PHE A 110 13.38 -8.01 6.11
C PHE A 110 12.77 -9.18 5.34
N VAL A 111 11.75 -9.84 5.89
CA VAL A 111 11.02 -10.91 5.22
C VAL A 111 10.40 -10.38 3.94
N ALA A 112 9.74 -9.22 3.98
CA ALA A 112 9.06 -8.66 2.83
C ALA A 112 10.03 -8.32 1.68
N ARG A 113 11.13 -7.62 1.97
CA ARG A 113 12.21 -7.37 0.99
C ARG A 113 12.78 -8.66 0.42
N ARG A 114 12.98 -9.68 1.27
CA ARG A 114 13.62 -10.95 0.86
C ARG A 114 12.76 -11.78 -0.08
N PHE A 115 11.44 -11.79 0.13
CA PHE A 115 10.52 -12.67 -0.63
C PHE A 115 9.72 -11.94 -1.72
N TYR A 116 9.39 -10.66 -1.54
CA TYR A 116 8.56 -9.91 -2.48
C TYR A 116 9.34 -8.90 -3.34
N GLY A 117 10.56 -8.53 -2.93
CA GLY A 117 11.36 -7.51 -3.63
C GLY A 117 10.73 -6.10 -3.56
N GLU A 118 9.79 -5.90 -2.64
CA GLU A 118 9.04 -4.67 -2.47
C GLU A 118 9.81 -3.63 -1.64
N PRO A 119 9.57 -2.31 -1.87
CA PRO A 119 10.33 -1.22 -1.25
C PRO A 119 9.88 -0.95 0.19
N TYR A 120 9.96 -1.98 1.04
CA TYR A 120 9.63 -1.87 2.45
C TYR A 120 10.63 -0.98 3.18
N VAL A 121 10.18 -0.20 4.15
CA VAL A 121 10.97 0.62 5.07
C VAL A 121 10.47 0.36 6.48
N THR A 122 11.38 0.33 7.45
CA THR A 122 10.99 0.27 8.86
C THR A 122 10.96 1.68 9.42
N ALA A 123 9.82 2.08 9.97
CA ALA A 123 9.68 3.31 10.74
C ALA A 123 8.62 3.10 11.83
N PRO A 124 8.76 3.70 13.02
CA PRO A 124 7.73 3.66 14.05
C PRO A 124 6.37 4.09 13.51
N ILE A 125 5.34 3.32 13.85
CA ILE A 125 3.95 3.66 13.53
C ILE A 125 3.16 3.58 14.83
N GLU A 126 2.56 4.69 15.21
CA GLU A 126 1.51 4.73 16.23
C GLU A 126 0.17 4.54 15.55
N ALA A 127 -0.65 3.64 16.09
CA ALA A 127 -1.99 3.36 15.60
C ALA A 127 -2.99 3.43 16.76
N ALA A 128 -4.00 4.28 16.64
CA ALA A 128 -5.06 4.42 17.62
C ALA A 128 -6.41 4.17 16.95
N ILE A 129 -7.04 3.03 17.30
CA ILE A 129 -8.30 2.59 16.73
C ILE A 129 -9.37 2.59 17.82
N THR A 130 -10.44 3.35 17.60
CA THR A 130 -11.63 3.34 18.47
C THR A 130 -12.84 3.03 17.61
N GLN A 131 -13.59 1.99 17.97
CA GLN A 131 -14.78 1.57 17.25
C GLN A 131 -15.99 1.52 18.18
N ASN A 132 -17.12 2.02 17.70
CA ASN A 132 -18.45 1.72 18.25
C ASN A 132 -19.33 1.10 17.15
N ASP A 133 -20.60 0.83 17.45
CA ASP A 133 -21.52 0.15 16.53
C ASP A 133 -21.77 0.90 15.21
N ARG A 134 -21.51 2.21 15.16
CA ARG A 134 -21.82 3.08 14.00
C ARG A 134 -20.61 3.71 13.35
N ARG A 135 -19.46 3.77 14.03
CA ARG A 135 -18.29 4.51 13.57
C ARG A 135 -16.99 3.85 13.99
N ILE A 136 -16.04 3.88 13.06
CA ILE A 136 -14.64 3.54 13.31
C ILE A 136 -13.85 4.84 13.22
N TRP A 137 -13.04 5.10 14.23
CA TRP A 137 -11.99 6.11 14.25
C TRP A 137 -10.66 5.39 14.16
N ALA A 138 -9.85 5.75 13.18
CA ALA A 138 -8.55 5.17 12.95
C ALA A 138 -7.55 6.29 12.72
N GLU A 139 -6.55 6.38 13.59
CA GLU A 139 -5.43 7.30 13.48
C GLU A 139 -4.15 6.49 13.29
N TYR A 140 -3.32 6.92 12.34
CA TYR A 140 -2.01 6.36 12.07
C TYR A 140 -1.00 7.49 11.94
N ALA A 141 0.07 7.43 12.73
CA ALA A 141 1.13 8.43 12.74
C ALA A 141 2.50 7.78 12.56
N LEU A 142 3.35 8.39 11.74
CA LEU A 142 4.77 8.07 11.66
C LEU A 142 5.51 8.91 12.71
N THR A 143 6.28 8.28 13.58
CA THR A 143 7.04 8.94 14.65
C THR A 143 8.55 8.76 14.53
#